data_AF-M5P5P0-F1
#
_entry.id   AF-M5P5P0-F1
#
_cell.length_a   1.000
_cell.length_b   1.000
_cell.length_c   1.000
_cell.angle_alpha   90.00
_cell.angle_beta   90.00
_cell.angle_gamma   90.00
#
_symmetry.space_group_name_H-M   'P 1'
#
loop_
_entity.id
_entity.type
_entity.pdbx_description
1 polymer ?
#
loop_
_entity_poly.entity_id
_entity_poly.type
_entity_poly.pdbx_seq_one_letter_code
_entity_poly.pdbx_strand_id
1 'polypeptide(L)'
;MIKGESVFKGEVDVKHLFKQGEDSDVMAVVFSGFSTEGKPPLYNYIRTLEGFTCSTLFILDDFGCRGSYYLCKQRDFSIERSVISLINKIAEEKGIKKIISCGSSKGGYASLYYAIKYGFDAAICGSPQYYLGDYLISTKNQSMNEVAKFMSGGCFQNDKLFLNSILRDVILNSQNKPELYIHLGEGEIHYTHHVKPMIEDLKSSGREYKLDLGPYSSHAEVAKFFPEFLRKNISRKLNSPYVIFEEQAKSDIYKGASCLFQVNKDREGDLYAWYIYKDGEIIERRMYEESPETLVNFHDTGEYMVKAFVRNKHKRKTSLKSSSFQVKEAPSG
;
A
#
# COMPACT_ATOMS: atom_id res chain seq x y z
N MET A 1 9.03 12.47 14.82
CA MET A 1 8.56 11.08 14.97
C MET A 1 7.08 11.07 14.65
N ILE A 2 6.62 10.21 13.74
CA ILE A 2 5.18 10.10 13.42
C ILE A 2 4.47 9.48 14.62
N LYS A 3 3.26 9.95 14.96
CA LYS A 3 2.49 9.42 16.11
C LYS A 3 2.30 7.91 15.95
N GLY A 4 2.73 7.14 16.96
CA GLY A 4 2.63 5.67 16.98
C GLY A 4 3.82 4.93 16.35
N GLU A 5 4.84 5.64 15.87
CA GLU A 5 6.06 5.03 15.33
C GLU A 5 6.85 4.32 16.44
N SER A 6 7.32 3.12 16.12
CA SER A 6 8.12 2.27 17.00
C SER A 6 9.40 1.84 16.30
N VAL A 7 10.42 1.49 17.08
CA VAL A 7 11.71 0.98 16.59
C VAL A 7 11.88 -0.45 17.07
N PHE A 8 12.01 -1.38 16.12
CA PHE A 8 12.40 -2.75 16.41
C PHE A 8 13.92 -2.87 16.45
N LYS A 9 14.43 -3.52 17.50
CA LYS A 9 15.87 -3.75 17.72
C LYS A 9 16.27 -5.12 17.17
N GLY A 10 16.64 -5.16 15.90
CA GLY A 10 17.23 -6.34 15.24
C GLY A 10 18.75 -6.27 15.22
N GLU A 11 19.38 -6.87 14.21
CA GLU A 11 20.79 -6.61 13.90
C GLU A 11 21.02 -5.14 13.52
N VAL A 12 19.99 -4.53 12.92
CA VAL A 12 19.86 -3.09 12.76
C VAL A 12 18.48 -2.63 13.24
N ASP A 13 18.38 -1.35 13.58
CA ASP A 13 17.11 -0.72 13.96
C ASP A 13 16.15 -0.63 12.78
N VAL A 14 14.90 -1.07 12.96
CA VAL A 14 13.85 -0.98 11.94
C VAL A 14 12.68 -0.14 12.45
N LYS A 15 12.45 1.02 11.81
CA LYS A 15 11.31 1.89 12.09
C LYS A 15 10.03 1.35 11.46
N HIS A 16 8.95 1.31 12.23
CA HIS A 16 7.68 0.80 11.76
C HIS A 16 6.48 1.44 12.45
N LEU A 17 5.32 1.29 11.81
CA LEU A 17 4.00 1.56 12.37
C LEU A 17 3.19 0.28 12.32
N PHE A 18 2.80 -0.24 13.47
CA PHE A 18 1.83 -1.32 13.54
C PHE A 18 0.45 -0.79 13.94
N LYS A 19 -0.58 -1.19 13.20
CA LYS A 19 -1.97 -0.95 13.57
C LYS A 19 -2.69 -2.28 13.65
N GLN A 20 -3.20 -2.58 14.84
CA GLN A 20 -4.04 -3.75 15.08
C GLN A 20 -5.36 -3.61 14.32
N GLY A 21 -5.72 -4.63 13.56
CA GLY A 21 -7.03 -4.76 12.92
C GLY A 21 -8.02 -5.57 13.76
N GLU A 22 -9.31 -5.49 13.41
CA GLU A 22 -10.37 -6.35 13.96
C GLU A 22 -10.18 -7.82 13.52
N ASP A 23 -9.66 -8.03 12.30
CA ASP A 23 -9.24 -9.33 11.81
C ASP A 23 -7.77 -9.55 12.19
N SER A 24 -7.57 -10.30 13.27
CA SER A 24 -6.25 -10.66 13.78
C SER A 24 -5.55 -11.73 12.95
N ASP A 25 -6.24 -12.45 12.05
CA ASP A 25 -5.63 -13.55 11.31
C ASP A 25 -4.83 -13.05 10.10
N VAL A 26 -5.10 -11.83 9.61
CA VAL A 26 -4.48 -11.30 8.39
C VAL A 26 -3.72 -10.00 8.68
N MET A 27 -2.48 -9.92 8.18
CA MET A 27 -1.67 -8.71 8.22
C MET A 27 -1.26 -8.28 6.82
N ALA A 28 -1.49 -7.01 6.49
CA ALA A 28 -0.87 -6.36 5.33
C ALA A 28 0.46 -5.72 5.75
N VAL A 29 1.56 -6.15 5.14
CA VAL A 29 2.90 -5.57 5.30
C VAL A 29 3.15 -4.59 4.17
N VAL A 30 3.46 -3.34 4.50
CA VAL A 30 3.58 -2.24 3.55
C VAL A 30 5.02 -1.74 3.50
N PHE A 31 5.61 -1.85 2.33
CA PHE A 31 6.93 -1.31 2.02
C PHE A 31 6.80 0.05 1.31
N SER A 32 7.49 1.07 1.80
CA SER A 32 7.50 2.40 1.23
C SER A 32 8.35 2.52 -0.04
N GLY A 33 8.00 3.50 -0.86
CA GLY A 33 8.77 3.92 -2.03
C GLY A 33 9.96 4.80 -1.66
N PHE A 34 10.61 5.37 -2.68
CA PHE A 34 11.61 6.42 -2.48
C PHE A 34 10.94 7.74 -2.07
N SER A 35 11.55 8.47 -1.14
CA SER A 35 11.23 9.88 -0.95
C SER A 35 11.80 10.73 -2.08
N THR A 36 11.24 11.93 -2.27
CA THR A 36 11.88 12.98 -3.06
C THR A 36 13.27 13.27 -2.50
N GLU A 37 14.23 13.57 -3.37
CA GLU A 37 15.59 13.91 -2.94
C GLU A 37 15.60 15.07 -1.94
N GLY A 38 16.42 14.95 -0.90
CA GLY A 38 16.48 15.91 0.21
C GLY A 38 15.31 15.85 1.19
N LYS A 39 14.29 15.01 0.96
CA LYS A 39 13.18 14.80 1.90
C LYS A 39 13.32 13.48 2.67
N PRO A 40 12.91 13.45 3.96
CA PRO A 40 12.93 12.21 4.73
C PRO A 40 12.01 11.14 4.11
N PRO A 41 12.30 9.85 4.32
CA PRO A 41 11.42 8.76 3.92
C PRO A 41 10.06 8.88 4.61
N LEU A 42 9.01 8.40 3.92
CA LEU A 42 7.63 8.44 4.38
C LEU A 42 7.03 7.04 4.33
N TYR A 43 6.08 6.76 5.23
CA TYR A 43 5.22 5.59 5.11
C TYR A 43 4.18 5.80 3.99
N ASN A 44 4.09 4.85 3.07
CA ASN A 44 3.08 4.88 2.01
C ASN A 44 1.79 4.16 2.42
N TYR A 45 0.70 4.45 1.71
CA TYR A 45 -0.58 3.73 1.75
C TYR A 45 -1.31 3.66 3.10
N ILE A 46 -0.90 4.42 4.11
CA ILE A 46 -1.59 4.48 5.42
C ILE A 46 -3.08 4.79 5.24
N ARG A 47 -3.41 5.82 4.44
CA ARG A 47 -4.79 6.20 4.14
C ARG A 47 -5.46 5.23 3.18
N THR A 48 -4.70 4.68 2.23
CA THR A 48 -5.20 3.72 1.23
C THR A 48 -5.75 2.45 1.88
N LEU A 49 -5.07 1.95 2.92
CA LEU A 49 -5.49 0.77 3.68
C LEU A 49 -6.40 1.09 4.87
N GLU A 50 -6.71 2.37 5.11
CA GLU A 50 -7.65 2.74 6.16
C GLU A 50 -9.04 2.15 5.84
N GLY A 51 -9.67 1.62 6.90
CA GLY A 51 -11.02 1.09 6.85
C GLY A 51 -11.12 -0.40 6.51
N PHE A 52 -10.03 -1.08 6.16
CA PHE A 52 -9.99 -2.54 6.18
C PHE A 52 -9.82 -3.08 7.60
N THR A 53 -10.30 -4.30 7.82
CA THR A 53 -10.28 -4.93 9.14
C THR A 53 -8.97 -5.66 9.45
N CYS A 54 -8.10 -5.92 8.46
CA CYS A 54 -6.83 -6.60 8.70
C CYS A 54 -5.86 -5.73 9.51
N SER A 55 -4.93 -6.37 10.21
CA SER A 55 -3.80 -5.66 10.81
C SER A 55 -2.89 -5.11 9.71
N THR A 56 -2.21 -4.01 9.98
CA THR A 56 -1.28 -3.39 9.01
C THR A 56 0.05 -3.08 9.67
N LEU A 57 1.14 -3.50 9.04
CA LEU A 57 2.51 -3.19 9.43
C LEU A 57 3.16 -2.36 8.33
N PHE A 58 3.42 -1.08 8.59
CA PHE A 58 4.16 -0.21 7.67
C PHE A 58 5.62 -0.17 8.09
N ILE A 59 6.55 -0.43 7.18
CA ILE A 59 7.99 -0.46 7.47
C ILE A 59 8.67 0.67 6.70
N LEU A 60 9.39 1.53 7.42
CA LEU A 60 10.16 2.61 6.83
C LEU A 60 11.53 2.10 6.42
N ASP A 61 11.96 2.40 5.19
CA ASP A 61 13.33 2.17 4.76
C ASP A 61 14.08 3.49 4.78
N ASP A 62 14.62 3.80 5.96
CA ASP A 62 15.45 4.96 6.27
C ASP A 62 16.95 4.61 6.35
N PHE A 63 17.34 3.47 5.77
CA PHE A 63 18.73 3.06 5.68
C PHE A 63 19.47 3.83 4.58
N GLY A 64 20.75 4.14 4.83
CA GLY A 64 21.59 4.82 3.84
C GLY A 64 21.09 6.23 3.51
N CYS A 65 21.32 6.67 2.27
CA CYS A 65 20.94 8.02 1.85
C CYS A 65 19.45 8.16 1.54
N ARG A 66 18.83 7.13 0.92
CA ARG A 66 17.45 7.17 0.41
C ARG A 66 16.73 5.82 0.50
N GLY A 67 17.21 4.92 1.36
CA GLY A 67 16.75 3.54 1.45
C GLY A 67 17.72 2.54 0.83
N SER A 68 17.39 1.27 1.00
CA SER A 68 18.23 0.10 0.69
C SER A 68 17.42 -1.04 0.05
N TYR A 69 16.19 -0.75 -0.40
CA TYR A 69 15.22 -1.77 -0.84
C TYR A 69 14.89 -2.80 0.27
N TYR A 70 15.15 -2.45 1.53
CA TYR A 70 15.02 -3.36 2.67
C TYR A 70 15.96 -4.58 2.56
N LEU A 71 17.12 -4.44 1.90
CA LEU A 71 18.00 -5.56 1.58
C LEU A 71 19.30 -5.54 2.38
N CYS A 72 20.22 -4.67 2.02
CA CYS A 72 21.61 -4.82 2.44
C CYS A 72 22.40 -3.52 2.50
N LYS A 73 23.51 -3.58 3.21
CA LYS A 73 24.57 -2.57 3.24
C LYS A 73 25.88 -3.25 2.90
N GLN A 74 26.56 -2.81 1.85
CA GLN A 74 27.81 -3.42 1.36
C GLN A 74 27.72 -4.95 1.25
N ARG A 75 26.62 -5.44 0.66
CA ARG A 75 26.27 -6.85 0.46
C ARG A 75 26.02 -7.66 1.73
N ASP A 76 26.07 -7.04 2.91
CA ASP A 76 25.59 -7.65 4.15
C ASP A 76 24.07 -7.43 4.29
N PHE A 77 23.34 -8.53 4.44
CA PHE A 77 21.87 -8.56 4.49
C PHE A 77 21.29 -8.44 5.92
N SER A 78 22.01 -7.81 6.87
CA SER A 78 21.49 -7.55 8.23
C SER A 78 20.20 -6.73 8.24
N ILE A 79 20.04 -5.81 7.29
CA ILE A 79 18.80 -5.05 7.09
C ILE A 79 17.64 -6.00 6.80
N GLU A 80 17.83 -6.86 5.81
CA GLU A 80 16.81 -7.82 5.40
C GLU A 80 16.42 -8.78 6.53
N ARG A 81 17.44 -9.34 7.21
CA ARG A 81 17.24 -10.21 8.39
C ARG A 81 16.50 -9.51 9.53
N SER A 82 16.76 -8.22 9.75
CA SER A 82 16.07 -7.43 10.78
C SER A 82 14.61 -7.13 10.40
N VAL A 83 14.34 -6.86 9.13
CA VAL A 83 12.97 -6.62 8.63
C VAL A 83 12.13 -7.89 8.70
N ILE A 84 12.64 -9.05 8.27
CA ILE A 84 11.88 -10.30 8.40
C ILE A 84 11.70 -10.70 9.87
N SER A 85 12.69 -10.45 10.73
CA SER A 85 12.58 -10.68 12.18
C SER A 85 11.47 -9.83 12.81
N LEU A 86 11.35 -8.56 12.41
CA LEU A 86 10.23 -7.70 12.81
C LEU A 86 8.88 -8.28 12.36
N ILE A 87 8.77 -8.64 11.08
CA ILE A 87 7.51 -9.16 10.51
C ILE A 87 7.09 -10.44 11.25
N ASN A 88 8.02 -11.38 11.43
CA ASN A 88 7.76 -12.65 12.10
C ASN A 88 7.40 -12.46 13.57
N LYS A 89 8.11 -11.57 14.28
CA LYS A 89 7.79 -11.25 15.68
C LYS A 89 6.38 -10.73 15.83
N ILE A 90 5.97 -9.76 15.01
CA ILE A 90 4.60 -9.24 15.04
C ILE A 90 3.60 -10.30 14.63
N ALA A 91 3.93 -11.12 13.62
CA ALA A 91 3.06 -12.21 13.20
C ALA A 91 2.78 -13.20 14.34
N GLU A 92 3.82 -13.61 15.05
CA GLU A 92 3.74 -14.50 16.21
C GLU A 92 2.98 -13.86 17.37
N GLU A 93 3.36 -12.66 17.80
CA GLU A 93 2.75 -11.96 18.94
C GLU A 93 1.26 -11.66 18.73
N LYS A 94 0.82 -11.50 17.49
CA LYS A 94 -0.57 -11.16 17.14
C LYS A 94 -1.37 -12.34 16.60
N GLY A 95 -0.77 -13.52 16.49
CA GLY A 95 -1.42 -14.71 15.95
C GLY A 95 -1.82 -14.57 14.47
N ILE A 96 -1.04 -13.80 13.70
CA ILE A 96 -1.25 -13.62 12.26
C ILE A 96 -1.04 -14.96 11.56
N LYS A 97 -2.02 -15.38 10.75
CA LYS A 97 -1.97 -16.61 9.95
C LYS A 97 -1.66 -16.35 8.49
N LYS A 98 -1.99 -15.15 7.99
CA LYS A 98 -1.79 -14.75 6.61
C LYS A 98 -1.09 -13.41 6.48
N ILE A 99 -0.06 -13.37 5.67
CA ILE A 99 0.72 -12.15 5.38
C ILE A 99 0.53 -11.77 3.92
N ILE A 100 0.09 -10.53 3.70
CA ILE A 100 0.00 -9.93 2.37
C ILE A 100 1.01 -8.80 2.32
N SER A 101 2.05 -8.94 1.50
CA SER A 101 2.97 -7.83 1.28
C SER A 101 2.44 -6.90 0.18
N CYS A 102 2.72 -5.60 0.29
CA CYS A 102 2.39 -4.65 -0.75
C CYS A 102 3.29 -3.42 -0.77
N GLY A 103 3.34 -2.78 -1.93
CA GLY A 103 4.04 -1.53 -2.17
C GLY A 103 4.15 -1.23 -3.66
N SER A 104 4.58 -0.02 -4.02
CA SER A 104 4.95 0.31 -5.40
C SER A 104 6.40 0.73 -5.51
N SER A 105 6.92 0.63 -6.73
CA SER A 105 8.30 0.93 -7.06
C SER A 105 9.23 0.14 -6.14
N LYS A 106 10.05 0.82 -5.34
CA LYS A 106 10.94 0.21 -4.35
C LYS A 106 10.19 -0.75 -3.42
N GLY A 107 9.01 -0.32 -2.94
CA GLY A 107 8.15 -1.15 -2.11
C GLY A 107 7.51 -2.31 -2.87
N GLY A 108 7.28 -2.16 -4.17
CA GLY A 108 6.79 -3.23 -5.04
C GLY A 108 7.83 -4.33 -5.22
N TYR A 109 9.09 -3.95 -5.42
CA TYR A 109 10.21 -4.88 -5.42
C TYR A 109 10.33 -5.62 -4.07
N ALA A 110 10.32 -4.88 -2.95
CA ALA A 110 10.43 -5.48 -1.63
C ALA A 110 9.27 -6.44 -1.35
N SER A 111 8.04 -6.07 -1.71
CA SER A 111 6.87 -6.93 -1.60
C SER A 111 7.08 -8.29 -2.31
N LEU A 112 7.54 -8.29 -3.56
CA LEU A 112 7.86 -9.53 -4.28
C LEU A 112 8.97 -10.33 -3.60
N TYR A 113 10.07 -9.66 -3.27
CA TYR A 113 11.24 -10.30 -2.64
C TYR A 113 10.86 -11.04 -1.36
N TYR A 114 10.20 -10.35 -0.42
CA TYR A 114 9.85 -10.94 0.87
C TYR A 114 8.79 -12.03 0.73
N ALA A 115 7.78 -11.84 -0.12
CA ALA A 115 6.75 -12.87 -0.31
C ALA A 115 7.32 -14.16 -0.88
N ILE A 116 8.19 -14.07 -1.90
CA ILE A 116 8.78 -15.25 -2.54
C ILE A 116 9.85 -15.87 -1.65
N LYS A 117 10.73 -15.08 -1.02
CA LYS A 117 11.81 -15.60 -0.17
C LYS A 117 11.27 -16.24 1.12
N TYR A 118 10.29 -15.61 1.76
CA TYR A 118 9.82 -16.00 3.10
C TYR A 118 8.45 -16.66 3.14
N GLY A 119 7.82 -16.87 1.98
CA GLY A 119 6.58 -17.65 1.90
C GLY A 119 5.37 -16.93 2.48
N PHE A 120 5.24 -15.63 2.25
CA PHE A 120 3.99 -14.93 2.53
C PHE A 120 2.88 -15.42 1.59
N ASP A 121 1.61 -15.20 1.96
CA ASP A 121 0.47 -15.69 1.18
C ASP A 121 0.31 -14.96 -0.15
N ALA A 122 0.62 -13.65 -0.17
CA ALA A 122 0.45 -12.83 -1.37
C ALA A 122 1.40 -11.63 -1.42
N ALA A 123 1.63 -11.17 -2.66
CA ALA A 123 2.30 -9.91 -2.97
C ALA A 123 1.42 -9.07 -3.89
N ILE A 124 1.18 -7.81 -3.53
CA ILE A 124 0.45 -6.83 -4.35
C ILE A 124 1.39 -5.67 -4.67
N CYS A 125 1.86 -5.62 -5.91
CA CYS A 125 3.04 -4.85 -6.30
C CYS A 125 2.70 -3.87 -7.41
N GLY A 126 3.10 -2.61 -7.24
CA GLY A 126 2.99 -1.57 -8.27
C GLY A 126 4.34 -1.32 -8.94
N SER A 127 4.45 -1.41 -10.27
CA SER A 127 5.62 -1.01 -11.08
C SER A 127 6.99 -1.34 -10.42
N PRO A 128 7.28 -2.63 -10.10
CA PRO A 128 8.51 -3.01 -9.38
C PRO A 128 9.78 -2.84 -10.24
N GLN A 129 10.85 -2.30 -9.66
CA GLN A 129 12.16 -2.16 -10.32
C GLN A 129 12.96 -3.47 -10.23
N TYR A 130 12.71 -4.42 -11.13
CA TYR A 130 13.31 -5.75 -11.09
C TYR A 130 14.84 -5.77 -11.13
N TYR A 131 15.44 -5.04 -12.08
CA TYR A 131 16.88 -4.95 -12.25
C TYR A 131 17.42 -3.73 -11.50
N LEU A 132 17.75 -3.92 -10.22
CA LEU A 132 18.20 -2.84 -9.33
C LEU A 132 19.48 -2.16 -9.81
N GLY A 133 20.45 -2.92 -10.31
CA GLY A 133 21.68 -2.38 -10.86
C GLY A 133 21.43 -1.49 -12.07
N ASP A 134 20.57 -1.93 -13.01
CA ASP A 134 20.17 -1.11 -14.16
C ASP A 134 19.40 0.15 -13.75
N TYR A 135 18.57 0.06 -12.71
CA TYR A 135 17.79 1.19 -12.24
C TYR A 135 18.62 2.21 -11.44
N LEU A 136 19.50 1.73 -10.55
CA LEU A 136 20.23 2.58 -9.60
C LEU A 136 21.54 3.14 -10.16
N ILE A 137 22.24 2.38 -11.01
CA ILE A 137 23.55 2.78 -11.51
C ILE A 137 23.38 3.50 -12.84
N SER A 138 23.48 4.83 -12.80
CA SER A 138 23.30 5.70 -13.96
C SER A 138 24.27 6.88 -13.92
N THR A 139 24.76 7.28 -15.10
CA THR A 139 25.60 8.48 -15.24
C THR A 139 24.83 9.78 -14.99
N LYS A 140 23.49 9.73 -15.02
CA LYS A 140 22.62 10.92 -14.93
C LYS A 140 22.06 11.19 -13.53
N ASN A 141 22.19 10.24 -12.60
CA ASN A 141 21.52 10.33 -11.30
C ASN A 141 22.45 9.90 -10.16
N GLN A 142 23.24 10.86 -9.64
CA GLN A 142 24.20 10.59 -8.58
C GLN A 142 23.53 10.10 -7.29
N SER A 143 22.34 10.60 -6.94
CA SER A 143 21.68 10.17 -5.72
C SER A 143 21.19 8.73 -5.78
N MET A 144 20.87 8.19 -6.97
CA MET A 144 20.62 6.76 -7.15
C MET A 144 21.91 5.93 -7.10
N ASN A 145 23.03 6.45 -7.61
CA ASN A 145 24.33 5.80 -7.47
C ASN A 145 24.74 5.65 -6.00
N GLU A 146 24.43 6.62 -5.15
CA GLU A 146 24.71 6.53 -3.70
C GLU A 146 23.90 5.40 -3.03
N VAL A 147 22.68 5.14 -3.48
CA VAL A 147 21.90 3.97 -3.03
C VAL A 147 22.59 2.68 -3.47
N ALA A 148 23.04 2.59 -4.73
CA ALA A 148 23.78 1.43 -5.22
C ALA A 148 25.08 1.20 -4.42
N LYS A 149 25.86 2.26 -4.16
CA LYS A 149 27.09 2.18 -3.36
C LYS A 149 26.81 1.73 -1.93
N PHE A 150 25.76 2.27 -1.30
CA PHE A 150 25.35 1.85 0.04
C PHE A 150 25.06 0.35 0.08
N MET A 151 24.32 -0.17 -0.90
CA MET A 151 23.91 -1.57 -0.95
C MET A 151 25.03 -2.53 -1.38
N SER A 152 25.82 -2.18 -2.39
CA SER A 152 26.76 -3.10 -3.05
C SER A 152 28.23 -2.87 -2.70
N GLY A 153 28.56 -1.72 -2.13
CA GLY A 153 29.94 -1.25 -1.89
C GLY A 153 30.53 -0.43 -3.05
N GLY A 154 29.86 -0.36 -4.21
CA GLY A 154 30.37 0.34 -5.38
C GLY A 154 29.30 0.65 -6.43
N CYS A 155 29.74 1.03 -7.62
CA CYS A 155 28.87 1.29 -8.77
C CYS A 155 29.50 0.77 -10.08
N PHE A 156 30.37 -0.24 -9.97
CA PHE A 156 31.01 -0.87 -11.13
C PHE A 156 30.13 -1.98 -11.71
N GLN A 157 30.56 -2.55 -12.84
CA GLN A 157 29.79 -3.60 -13.52
C GLN A 157 29.48 -4.81 -12.62
N ASN A 158 30.42 -5.22 -11.75
CA ASN A 158 30.18 -6.32 -10.82
C ASN A 158 29.13 -5.98 -9.75
N ASP A 159 29.07 -4.73 -9.31
CA ASP A 159 28.05 -4.24 -8.37
C ASP A 159 26.67 -4.22 -9.03
N LYS A 160 26.63 -3.77 -10.29
CA LYS A 160 25.43 -3.78 -11.13
C LYS A 160 24.86 -5.20 -11.29
N LEU A 161 25.72 -6.15 -11.67
CA LEU A 161 25.33 -7.55 -11.82
C LEU A 161 24.86 -8.17 -10.50
N PHE A 162 25.56 -7.88 -9.40
CA PHE A 162 25.12 -8.29 -8.08
C PHE A 162 23.71 -7.77 -7.76
N LEU A 163 23.48 -6.46 -7.90
CA LEU A 163 22.17 -5.86 -7.61
C LEU A 163 21.05 -6.43 -8.50
N ASN A 164 21.32 -6.66 -9.79
CA ASN A 164 20.36 -7.26 -10.72
C ASN A 164 20.04 -8.73 -10.40
N SER A 165 20.95 -9.46 -9.75
CA SER A 165 20.77 -10.89 -9.44
C SER A 165 19.83 -11.12 -8.25
N ILE A 166 19.68 -10.16 -7.32
CA ILE A 166 19.05 -10.41 -6.01
C ILE A 166 17.63 -10.99 -6.12
N LEU A 167 16.68 -10.29 -6.75
CA LEU A 167 15.31 -10.79 -6.88
C LEU A 167 15.21 -11.94 -7.88
N ARG A 168 16.07 -11.95 -8.91
CA ARG A 168 16.13 -13.06 -9.87
C ARG A 168 16.46 -14.38 -9.18
N ASP A 169 17.50 -14.39 -8.35
CA ASP A 169 17.93 -15.56 -7.62
C ASP A 169 16.85 -16.01 -6.62
N VAL A 170 16.12 -15.08 -6.00
CA VAL A 170 14.98 -15.41 -5.15
C VAL A 170 13.85 -16.08 -5.96
N ILE A 171 13.50 -15.54 -7.12
CA ILE A 171 12.46 -16.10 -8.00
C ILE A 171 12.83 -17.52 -8.44
N LEU A 172 14.06 -17.72 -8.90
CA LEU A 172 14.54 -18.97 -9.49
C LEU A 172 14.80 -20.07 -8.45
N ASN A 173 15.27 -19.71 -7.25
CA ASN A 173 15.70 -20.72 -6.26
C ASN A 173 14.66 -21.02 -5.17
N SER A 174 13.70 -20.11 -4.92
CA SER A 174 12.66 -20.35 -3.90
C SER A 174 11.65 -21.40 -4.36
N GLN A 175 11.10 -22.17 -3.42
CA GLN A 175 9.97 -23.09 -3.66
C GLN A 175 8.62 -22.48 -3.25
N ASN A 176 8.62 -21.40 -2.47
CA ASN A 176 7.38 -20.78 -1.98
C ASN A 176 6.61 -20.17 -3.14
N LYS A 177 5.30 -20.42 -3.30
CA LYS A 177 4.49 -19.88 -4.40
C LYS A 177 3.39 -18.93 -3.90
N PRO A 178 3.73 -17.70 -3.47
CA PRO A 178 2.74 -16.69 -3.10
C PRO A 178 1.83 -16.36 -4.29
N GLU A 179 0.63 -15.86 -4.01
CA GLU A 179 -0.17 -15.24 -5.06
C GLU A 179 0.40 -13.86 -5.45
N LEU A 180 0.75 -13.70 -6.72
CA LEU A 180 1.40 -12.49 -7.22
C LEU A 180 0.41 -11.61 -8.01
N TYR A 181 0.26 -10.35 -7.58
CA TYR A 181 -0.57 -9.34 -8.23
C TYR A 181 0.31 -8.15 -8.61
N ILE A 182 0.41 -7.86 -9.90
CA ILE A 182 1.34 -6.87 -10.44
C ILE A 182 0.52 -5.83 -11.22
N HIS A 183 0.64 -4.57 -10.85
CA HIS A 183 0.02 -3.44 -11.55
C HIS A 183 1.07 -2.45 -12.05
N LEU A 184 0.92 -1.96 -13.27
CA LEU A 184 1.72 -0.87 -13.82
C LEU A 184 1.06 -0.30 -15.07
N GLY A 185 1.54 0.84 -15.56
CA GLY A 185 1.10 1.44 -16.79
C GLY A 185 1.60 0.68 -18.02
N GLU A 186 0.73 0.46 -19.00
CA GLU A 186 1.07 -0.22 -20.25
C GLU A 186 2.16 0.52 -21.05
N GLY A 187 2.25 1.85 -20.89
CA GLY A 187 3.25 2.69 -21.55
C GLY A 187 4.47 2.98 -20.70
N GLU A 188 4.57 2.46 -19.47
CA GLU A 188 5.71 2.73 -18.59
C GLU A 188 7.00 2.06 -19.07
N ILE A 189 8.12 2.78 -18.95
CA ILE A 189 9.46 2.24 -19.24
C ILE A 189 9.80 1.01 -18.38
N HIS A 190 9.25 0.94 -17.16
CA HIS A 190 9.41 -0.21 -16.28
C HIS A 190 8.71 -1.45 -16.81
N TYR A 191 7.64 -1.32 -17.61
CA TYR A 191 6.98 -2.49 -18.18
C TYR A 191 7.93 -3.27 -19.07
N THR A 192 8.64 -2.56 -19.95
CA THR A 192 9.56 -3.18 -20.90
C THR A 192 10.87 -3.61 -20.24
N HIS A 193 11.47 -2.79 -19.38
CA HIS A 193 12.82 -3.01 -18.86
C HIS A 193 12.87 -3.83 -17.57
N HIS A 194 11.78 -3.90 -16.81
CA HIS A 194 11.76 -4.58 -15.51
C HIS A 194 10.71 -5.67 -15.45
N VAL A 195 9.44 -5.35 -15.71
CA VAL A 195 8.34 -6.29 -15.46
C VAL A 195 8.26 -7.40 -16.49
N LYS A 196 8.49 -7.13 -17.79
CA LYS A 196 8.55 -8.20 -18.80
C LYS A 196 9.66 -9.22 -18.51
N PRO A 197 10.93 -8.82 -18.28
CA PRO A 197 11.97 -9.77 -17.89
C PRO A 197 11.66 -10.55 -16.61
N MET A 198 11.13 -9.86 -15.59
CA MET A 198 10.69 -10.50 -14.34
C MET A 198 9.62 -11.56 -14.58
N ILE A 199 8.63 -11.27 -15.43
CA ILE A 199 7.58 -12.22 -15.80
C ILE A 199 8.15 -13.47 -16.48
N GLU A 200 9.17 -13.34 -17.32
CA GLU A 200 9.81 -14.51 -17.94
C GLU A 200 10.51 -15.38 -16.89
N ASP A 201 11.21 -14.78 -15.91
CA ASP A 201 11.79 -15.54 -14.80
C ASP A 201 10.69 -16.18 -13.91
N LEU A 202 9.55 -15.50 -13.67
CA LEU A 202 8.39 -16.08 -12.97
C LEU A 202 7.80 -17.28 -13.71
N LYS A 203 7.60 -17.19 -15.03
CA LYS A 203 7.11 -18.29 -15.86
C LYS A 203 8.08 -19.47 -15.85
N SER A 204 9.38 -19.20 -16.02
CA SER A 204 10.42 -20.25 -16.05
C SER A 204 10.54 -21.01 -14.72
N SER A 205 10.19 -20.36 -13.60
CA SER A 205 10.12 -20.97 -12.27
C SER A 205 8.74 -21.58 -11.94
N GLY A 206 7.81 -21.64 -12.91
CA GLY A 206 6.49 -22.24 -12.74
C GLY A 206 5.60 -21.50 -11.75
N ARG A 207 5.69 -20.16 -11.73
CA ARG A 207 4.92 -19.27 -10.85
C ARG A 207 3.82 -18.57 -11.62
N GLU A 208 2.62 -18.63 -11.07
CA GLU A 208 1.50 -17.86 -11.60
C GLU A 208 1.54 -16.41 -11.11
N TYR A 209 1.01 -15.51 -11.93
CA TYR A 209 0.89 -14.10 -11.60
C TYR A 209 -0.36 -13.52 -12.28
N LYS A 210 -0.89 -12.44 -11.69
CA LYS A 210 -1.96 -11.62 -12.25
C LYS A 210 -1.38 -10.26 -12.61
N LEU A 211 -1.38 -9.95 -13.90
CA LEU A 211 -0.90 -8.68 -14.43
C LEU A 211 -2.09 -7.76 -14.74
N ASP A 212 -2.03 -6.54 -14.25
CA ASP A 212 -3.00 -5.48 -14.51
C ASP A 212 -2.27 -4.30 -15.14
N LEU A 213 -2.64 -3.97 -16.39
CA LEU A 213 -2.03 -2.88 -17.15
C LEU A 213 -2.98 -1.69 -17.15
N GLY A 214 -2.53 -0.59 -16.53
CA GLY A 214 -3.28 0.66 -16.51
C GLY A 214 -3.01 1.51 -17.76
N PRO A 215 -3.96 2.38 -18.16
CA PRO A 215 -3.85 3.22 -19.35
C PRO A 215 -3.01 4.48 -19.07
N TYR A 216 -1.73 4.30 -18.74
CA TYR A 216 -0.80 5.39 -18.45
C TYR A 216 0.64 5.01 -18.80
N SER A 217 1.48 6.04 -18.98
CA SER A 217 2.88 5.87 -19.43
C SER A 217 3.90 6.44 -18.47
N SER A 218 3.51 7.38 -17.60
CA SER A 218 4.43 7.98 -16.64
C SER A 218 4.54 7.15 -15.37
N HIS A 219 5.76 6.92 -14.90
CA HIS A 219 5.98 6.24 -13.62
C HIS A 219 5.35 6.97 -12.43
N ALA A 220 5.26 8.30 -12.49
CA ALA A 220 4.64 9.09 -11.44
C ALA A 220 3.14 8.77 -11.27
N GLU A 221 2.47 8.34 -12.33
CA GLU A 221 1.04 8.02 -12.31
C GLU A 221 0.72 6.73 -11.55
N VAL A 222 1.72 5.88 -11.28
CA VAL A 222 1.55 4.72 -10.37
C VAL A 222 0.97 5.16 -9.03
N ALA A 223 1.36 6.34 -8.52
CA ALA A 223 0.81 6.89 -7.28
C ALA A 223 -0.69 7.20 -7.34
N LYS A 224 -1.25 7.38 -8.55
CA LYS A 224 -2.68 7.62 -8.81
C LYS A 224 -3.44 6.30 -8.98
N PHE A 225 -2.91 5.36 -9.75
CA PHE A 225 -3.64 4.14 -10.14
C PHE A 225 -3.44 2.96 -9.17
N PHE A 226 -2.24 2.78 -8.61
CA PHE A 226 -1.96 1.66 -7.72
C PHE A 226 -2.80 1.62 -6.44
N PRO A 227 -3.15 2.75 -5.77
CA PRO A 227 -3.98 2.72 -4.57
C PRO A 227 -5.32 2.00 -4.77
N GLU A 228 -5.96 2.20 -5.92
CA GLU A 228 -7.23 1.54 -6.24
C GLU A 228 -7.03 0.03 -6.44
N PHE A 229 -6.02 -0.35 -7.22
CA PHE A 229 -5.64 -1.75 -7.44
C PHE A 229 -5.32 -2.46 -6.12
N LEU A 230 -4.58 -1.80 -5.22
CA LEU A 230 -4.26 -2.31 -3.90
C LEU A 230 -5.54 -2.55 -3.08
N ARG A 231 -6.44 -1.58 -2.98
CA ARG A 231 -7.71 -1.71 -2.25
C ARG A 231 -8.57 -2.85 -2.79
N LYS A 232 -8.71 -2.98 -4.11
CA LYS A 232 -9.47 -4.08 -4.75
C LYS A 232 -8.90 -5.44 -4.37
N ASN A 233 -7.58 -5.61 -4.42
CA ASN A 233 -6.97 -6.89 -4.10
C ASN A 233 -6.97 -7.21 -2.60
N ILE A 234 -6.81 -6.22 -1.71
CA ILE A 234 -7.00 -6.43 -0.26
C ILE A 234 -8.45 -6.83 0.04
N SER A 235 -9.45 -6.14 -0.53
CA SER A 235 -10.87 -6.51 -0.40
C SER A 235 -11.11 -7.98 -0.82
N ARG A 236 -10.58 -8.41 -1.96
CA ARG A 236 -10.68 -9.81 -2.43
C ARG A 236 -10.05 -10.77 -1.43
N LYS A 237 -8.84 -10.48 -0.94
CA LYS A 237 -8.12 -11.34 0.02
C LYS A 237 -8.82 -11.47 1.37
N LEU A 238 -9.43 -10.38 1.82
CA LEU A 238 -10.20 -10.36 3.06
C LEU A 238 -11.64 -10.83 2.88
N ASN A 239 -12.07 -11.15 1.66
CA ASN A 239 -13.48 -11.36 1.32
C ASN A 239 -14.38 -10.26 1.89
N SER A 240 -13.90 -9.01 1.89
CA SER A 240 -14.63 -7.84 2.38
C SER A 240 -15.14 -7.00 1.21
N PRO A 241 -16.19 -6.18 1.39
CA PRO A 241 -16.65 -5.28 0.33
C PRO A 241 -15.56 -4.35 -0.17
N TYR A 242 -15.51 -4.11 -1.48
CA TYR A 242 -14.72 -3.01 -2.04
C TYR A 242 -15.59 -1.75 -2.11
N VAL A 243 -15.16 -0.68 -1.44
CA VAL A 243 -15.96 0.54 -1.25
C VAL A 243 -15.24 1.77 -1.79
N ILE A 244 -15.94 2.54 -2.60
CA ILE A 244 -15.65 3.87 -3.12
C ILE A 244 -16.89 4.77 -3.00
N PHE A 245 -16.70 6.08 -2.90
CA PHE A 245 -17.80 7.04 -3.04
C PHE A 245 -18.07 7.29 -4.52
N GLU A 246 -19.31 7.07 -4.95
CA GLU A 246 -19.82 7.45 -6.28
C GLU A 246 -20.32 8.90 -6.25
N GLU A 247 -20.99 9.29 -5.15
CA GLU A 247 -21.38 10.66 -4.88
C GLU A 247 -21.01 11.08 -3.45
N GLN A 248 -20.53 12.32 -3.32
CA GLN A 248 -20.15 12.95 -2.07
C GLN A 248 -20.05 14.47 -2.28
N ALA A 249 -19.90 15.23 -1.20
CA ALA A 249 -19.65 16.66 -1.26
C ALA A 249 -18.40 16.99 -2.11
N LYS A 250 -18.57 17.87 -3.12
CA LYS A 250 -17.48 18.30 -4.03
C LYS A 250 -16.96 19.71 -3.72
N SER A 251 -17.67 20.49 -2.91
CA SER A 251 -17.35 21.89 -2.59
C SER A 251 -17.85 22.27 -1.20
N ASP A 252 -17.62 23.52 -0.80
CA ASP A 252 -18.28 24.11 0.37
C ASP A 252 -19.80 24.00 0.22
N ILE A 253 -20.45 23.62 1.31
CA ILE A 253 -21.90 23.48 1.41
C ILE A 253 -22.43 24.63 2.26
N TYR A 254 -23.66 25.08 2.02
CA TYR A 254 -24.30 26.09 2.85
C TYR A 254 -25.24 25.46 3.88
N LYS A 255 -25.36 26.11 5.03
CA LYS A 255 -26.33 25.76 6.07
C LYS A 255 -27.75 25.68 5.48
N GLY A 256 -28.46 24.63 5.84
CA GLY A 256 -29.79 24.30 5.32
C GLY A 256 -29.77 23.46 4.03
N ALA A 257 -28.62 23.25 3.40
CA ALA A 257 -28.52 22.37 2.23
C ALA A 257 -28.56 20.89 2.63
N SER A 258 -28.90 20.06 1.63
CA SER A 258 -28.84 18.61 1.71
C SER A 258 -27.86 18.09 0.65
N CYS A 259 -27.07 17.07 0.99
CA CYS A 259 -26.18 16.41 0.04
C CYS A 259 -26.39 14.90 0.08
N LEU A 260 -26.48 14.30 -1.09
CA LEU A 260 -26.51 12.86 -1.25
C LEU A 260 -25.09 12.31 -1.16
N PHE A 261 -24.92 11.30 -0.31
CA PHE A 261 -23.73 10.47 -0.29
C PHE A 261 -24.10 9.08 -0.77
N GLN A 262 -23.33 8.57 -1.72
CA GLN A 262 -23.54 7.26 -2.32
C GLN A 262 -22.21 6.53 -2.41
N VAL A 263 -22.21 5.27 -1.98
CA VAL A 263 -21.09 4.35 -2.24
C VAL A 263 -21.49 3.32 -3.29
N ASN A 264 -20.51 2.77 -3.97
CA ASN A 264 -20.79 1.71 -4.95
C ASN A 264 -21.47 0.49 -4.29
N LYS A 265 -22.36 -0.15 -5.05
CA LYS A 265 -22.90 -1.48 -4.69
C LYS A 265 -21.91 -2.56 -5.16
N ASP A 266 -21.07 -3.05 -4.24
CA ASP A 266 -20.09 -4.10 -4.54
C ASP A 266 -20.75 -5.47 -4.75
N ARG A 267 -21.64 -5.87 -3.83
CA ARG A 267 -22.30 -7.18 -3.87
C ARG A 267 -23.78 -7.09 -3.53
N GLU A 268 -24.52 -8.07 -4.02
CA GLU A 268 -25.92 -8.25 -3.63
C GLU A 268 -26.03 -8.67 -2.15
N GLY A 269 -26.94 -8.01 -1.42
CA GLY A 269 -27.14 -8.24 0.01
C GLY A 269 -26.09 -7.59 0.93
N ASP A 270 -25.25 -6.69 0.41
CA ASP A 270 -24.43 -5.82 1.26
C ASP A 270 -25.32 -4.86 2.06
N LEU A 271 -24.91 -4.56 3.29
CA LEU A 271 -25.58 -3.64 4.20
C LEU A 271 -24.68 -2.44 4.51
N TYR A 272 -25.30 -1.28 4.72
CA TYR A 272 -24.64 0.03 4.76
C TYR A 272 -24.96 0.77 6.04
N ALA A 273 -23.94 1.25 6.76
CA ALA A 273 -24.10 2.16 7.88
C ALA A 273 -23.35 3.47 7.61
N TRP A 274 -23.90 4.58 8.10
CA TRP A 274 -23.44 5.93 7.81
C TRP A 274 -23.24 6.72 9.09
N TYR A 275 -22.02 7.18 9.32
CA TYR A 275 -21.69 8.05 10.46
C TYR A 275 -21.38 9.44 9.93
N ILE A 276 -22.09 10.44 10.45
CA ILE A 276 -21.92 11.84 10.09
C ILE A 276 -21.12 12.48 11.22
N TYR A 277 -19.98 13.07 10.86
CA TYR A 277 -19.12 13.80 11.77
C TYR A 277 -19.27 15.30 11.55
N LYS A 278 -19.24 16.06 12.65
CA LYS A 278 -19.13 17.53 12.69
C LYS A 278 -18.05 17.90 13.70
N ASP A 279 -17.07 18.69 13.29
CA ASP A 279 -15.96 19.18 14.11
C ASP A 279 -15.22 18.06 14.87
N GLY A 280 -15.13 16.88 14.23
CA GLY A 280 -14.48 15.69 14.79
C GLY A 280 -15.39 14.78 15.63
N GLU A 281 -16.60 15.21 15.97
CA GLU A 281 -17.56 14.44 16.76
C GLU A 281 -18.64 13.79 15.88
N ILE A 282 -19.12 12.61 16.28
CA ILE A 282 -20.23 11.95 15.58
C ILE A 282 -21.53 12.59 16.02
N ILE A 283 -22.22 13.25 15.11
CA ILE A 283 -23.54 13.85 15.37
C ILE A 283 -24.70 12.92 15.02
N GLU A 284 -24.48 11.97 14.11
CA GLU A 284 -25.53 11.04 13.69
C GLU A 284 -24.94 9.68 13.30
N ARG A 285 -25.67 8.61 13.65
CA ARG A 285 -25.38 7.23 13.23
C ARG A 285 -26.63 6.62 12.61
N ARG A 286 -26.51 6.21 11.36
CA ARG A 286 -27.50 5.37 10.67
C ARG A 286 -26.91 3.98 10.57
N MET A 287 -27.58 3.01 11.17
CA MET A 287 -27.08 1.64 11.26
C MET A 287 -27.43 0.85 9.99
N TYR A 288 -26.84 -0.33 9.84
CA TYR A 288 -26.90 -1.17 8.64
C TYR A 288 -28.28 -1.29 7.99
N GLU A 289 -28.45 -0.66 6.83
CA GLU A 289 -29.60 -0.67 5.93
C GLU A 289 -29.23 -1.26 4.56
N GLU A 290 -30.22 -1.54 3.70
CA GLU A 290 -29.99 -2.07 2.34
C GLU A 290 -29.58 -1.00 1.32
N SER A 291 -29.83 0.27 1.64
CA SER A 291 -29.56 1.39 0.74
C SER A 291 -28.06 1.77 0.73
N PRO A 292 -27.41 1.80 -0.45
CA PRO A 292 -26.04 2.31 -0.62
C PRO A 292 -25.98 3.85 -0.62
N GLU A 293 -27.08 4.52 -0.29
CA GLU A 293 -27.26 5.96 -0.36
C GLU A 293 -27.74 6.52 0.97
N THR A 294 -27.34 7.75 1.27
CA THR A 294 -27.79 8.50 2.44
C THR A 294 -27.86 9.99 2.13
N LEU A 295 -28.98 10.63 2.48
CA LEU A 295 -29.16 12.09 2.35
C LEU A 295 -28.82 12.77 3.67
N VAL A 296 -27.81 13.64 3.68
CA VAL A 296 -27.38 14.36 4.88
C VAL A 296 -27.84 15.81 4.80
N ASN A 297 -28.55 16.27 5.83
CA ASN A 297 -29.00 17.64 5.98
C ASN A 297 -28.05 18.40 6.92
N PHE A 298 -27.57 19.56 6.49
CA PHE A 298 -26.57 20.32 7.26
C PHE A 298 -27.22 21.50 7.97
N HIS A 299 -27.60 21.31 9.23
CA HIS A 299 -28.32 22.32 10.02
C HIS A 299 -27.42 23.39 10.62
N ASP A 300 -26.13 23.09 10.79
CA ASP A 300 -25.14 23.99 11.39
C ASP A 300 -23.91 24.14 10.50
N THR A 301 -23.19 25.25 10.68
CA THR A 301 -21.84 25.41 10.14
C THR A 301 -20.82 24.55 10.87
N GLY A 302 -19.67 24.31 10.23
CA GLY A 302 -18.56 23.53 10.79
C GLY A 302 -17.87 22.67 9.75
N GLU A 303 -16.86 21.91 10.20
CA GLU A 303 -16.21 20.90 9.38
C GLU A 303 -16.99 19.59 9.43
N TYR A 304 -17.42 19.07 8.29
CA TYR A 304 -18.14 17.80 8.20
C TYR A 304 -17.34 16.74 7.47
N MET A 305 -17.61 15.48 7.82
CA MET A 305 -17.08 14.29 7.15
C MET A 305 -18.07 13.15 7.30
N VAL A 306 -18.31 12.40 6.23
CA VAL A 306 -19.22 11.25 6.23
C VAL A 306 -18.40 9.98 6.11
N LYS A 307 -18.68 9.01 6.99
CA LYS A 307 -18.06 7.69 6.95
C LYS A 307 -19.10 6.63 6.62
N ALA A 308 -18.85 5.91 5.53
CA ALA A 308 -19.62 4.74 5.13
C ALA A 308 -18.97 3.47 5.70
N PHE A 309 -19.80 2.54 6.15
CA PHE A 309 -19.41 1.17 6.48
C PHE A 309 -20.24 0.22 5.64
N VAL A 310 -19.58 -0.69 4.94
CA VAL A 310 -20.24 -1.73 4.14
C VAL A 310 -19.91 -3.08 4.73
N ARG A 311 -20.93 -3.90 4.92
CA ARG A 311 -20.82 -5.25 5.47
C ARG A 311 -21.52 -6.24 4.56
N ASN A 312 -20.82 -7.28 4.14
CA ASN A 312 -21.42 -8.34 3.34
C ASN A 312 -22.14 -9.40 4.19
N LYS A 313 -22.79 -10.34 3.52
CA LYS A 313 -23.47 -11.50 4.14
C LYS A 313 -22.60 -12.36 5.05
N HIS A 314 -21.28 -12.36 4.86
CA HIS A 314 -20.31 -13.05 5.71
C HIS A 314 -19.83 -12.21 6.90
N LYS A 315 -20.50 -11.07 7.16
CA LYS A 315 -20.16 -10.10 8.22
C LYS A 315 -18.77 -9.49 8.08
N ARG A 316 -18.13 -9.60 6.91
CA ARG A 316 -16.85 -8.95 6.60
C ARG A 316 -17.15 -7.49 6.27
N LYS A 317 -16.34 -6.59 6.83
CA LYS A 317 -16.60 -5.15 6.79
C LYS A 317 -15.49 -4.41 6.06
N THR A 318 -15.85 -3.29 5.46
CA THR A 318 -14.91 -2.28 5.00
C THR A 318 -15.54 -0.92 5.22
N SER A 319 -14.74 0.08 5.56
CA SER A 319 -15.22 1.45 5.71
C SER A 319 -14.43 2.42 4.85
N LEU A 320 -15.06 3.55 4.54
CA LEU A 320 -14.46 4.64 3.79
C LEU A 320 -14.95 5.97 4.35
N LYS A 321 -14.07 6.96 4.41
CA LYS A 321 -14.39 8.33 4.81
C LYS A 321 -14.40 9.21 3.57
N SER A 322 -15.35 10.14 3.50
CA SER A 322 -15.28 11.25 2.55
C SER A 322 -14.09 12.14 2.89
N SER A 323 -13.71 13.01 1.95
CA SER A 323 -12.93 14.20 2.32
C SER A 323 -13.69 15.02 3.35
N SER A 324 -12.97 15.71 4.24
CA SER A 324 -13.60 16.75 5.06
C SER A 324 -14.01 17.93 4.17
N PHE A 325 -15.14 18.55 4.47
CA PHE A 325 -15.66 19.72 3.77
C PHE A 325 -16.29 20.71 4.76
N GLN A 326 -16.35 21.99 4.38
CA GLN A 326 -16.88 23.03 5.25
C GLN A 326 -18.36 23.30 4.92
N VAL A 327 -19.18 23.38 5.96
CA VAL A 327 -20.52 23.96 5.89
C VAL A 327 -20.46 25.39 6.38
N LYS A 328 -20.84 26.34 5.53
CA LYS A 328 -20.76 27.78 5.78
C LYS A 328 -22.15 28.40 5.91
N GLU A 329 -22.24 29.57 6.51
CA GLU A 329 -23.46 30.38 6.43
C GLU A 329 -23.72 30.76 4.96
N ALA A 330 -24.98 30.84 4.57
CA ALA A 330 -25.33 31.34 3.25
C ALA A 330 -24.83 32.78 3.10
N PRO A 331 -24.37 33.19 1.90
CA PRO A 331 -23.99 34.59 1.68
C PRO A 331 -25.20 35.48 1.99
N SER A 332 -25.00 36.50 2.81
CA SER A 332 -25.98 37.58 2.96
C SER A 332 -26.13 38.24 1.59
N GLY A 333 -27.32 38.12 0.99
CA GLY A 333 -27.65 38.72 -0.30
C GLY A 333 -27.64 40.23 -0.30
#